data_AF-A0A9X1B4K9-F1
#
_entry.id   AF-A0A9X1B4K9-F1
#
_cell.length_a   1.000
_cell.length_b   1.000
_cell.length_c   1.000
_cell.angle_alpha   90.00
_cell.angle_beta   90.00
_cell.angle_gamma   90.00
#
_symmetry.space_group_name_H-M   'P 1'
#
loop_
_entity.id
_entity.type
_entity.pdbx_description
1 polymer ?
#
loop_
_entity_poly.entity_id
_entity_poly.type
_entity_poly.pdbx_seq_one_letter_code
_entity_poly.pdbx_strand_id
1 'polypeptide(L)'
;MSEPNDLNDAPDRLLGELRGMITDAREQLAQTANAALTMLYWNLGSRLHREILGEKRAEYGTQIVAAVGRQLSGWLGSAFSEENLWRMIQFAEAFSSKPRRLTRR
;
A
#
# COMPACT_ATOMS: atom_id res chain seq x y z
N MET A 1 36.43 14.79 -40.86
CA MET A 1 35.01 15.06 -40.55
C MET A 1 34.27 13.76 -40.76
N SER A 2 33.97 13.05 -39.67
CA SER A 2 33.13 11.85 -39.73
C SER A 2 31.68 12.31 -39.60
N GLU A 3 30.83 11.92 -40.56
CA GLU A 3 29.38 12.15 -40.45
C GLU A 3 28.85 11.49 -39.16
N PRO A 4 27.91 12.14 -38.44
CA PRO A 4 27.24 11.51 -37.32
C PRO A 4 26.46 10.29 -37.83
N ASN A 5 26.64 9.15 -37.15
CA ASN A 5 26.03 7.88 -37.52
C ASN A 5 24.54 7.87 -37.12
N ASP A 6 23.73 8.67 -37.81
CA ASP A 6 22.33 8.97 -37.47
C ASP A 6 21.40 7.73 -37.48
N LEU A 7 21.82 6.63 -38.12
CA LEU A 7 21.04 5.39 -38.24
C LEU A 7 21.14 4.48 -37.01
N ASN A 8 22.25 4.53 -36.26
CA ASN A 8 22.42 3.71 -35.04
C ASN A 8 21.81 4.39 -33.80
N ASP A 9 21.63 5.71 -33.86
CA ASP A 9 21.05 6.52 -32.79
C ASP A 9 19.51 6.42 -32.73
N ALA A 10 18.84 6.20 -33.86
CA ALA A 10 17.38 6.19 -33.90
C ALA A 10 16.75 5.02 -33.11
N PRO A 11 17.24 3.76 -33.25
CA PRO A 11 16.76 2.64 -32.42
C PRO A 11 17.02 2.86 -30.92
N ASP A 12 18.20 3.37 -30.55
CA ASP A 12 18.57 3.60 -29.15
C ASP A 12 17.73 4.72 -28.51
N ARG A 13 17.47 5.81 -29.25
CA ARG A 13 16.55 6.88 -28.81
C ARG A 13 15.13 6.36 -28.63
N LEU A 14 14.61 5.61 -29.60
CA LEU A 14 13.28 5.01 -29.52
C LEU A 14 13.17 4.04 -28.33
N LEU A 15 14.19 3.20 -28.10
CA LEU A 15 14.24 2.31 -26.93
C LEU A 15 14.25 3.10 -25.61
N GLY A 16 14.99 4.20 -25.54
CA GLY A 16 14.99 5.11 -24.40
C GLY A 16 13.61 5.71 -24.11
N GLU A 17 12.95 6.23 -25.15
CA GLU A 17 11.60 6.79 -25.07
C GLU A 17 10.57 5.74 -24.62
N LEU A 18 10.56 4.55 -25.24
CA LEU A 18 9.65 3.47 -24.89
C LEU A 18 9.88 2.98 -23.46
N ARG A 19 11.14 2.84 -23.04
CA ARG A 19 11.48 2.50 -21.65
C ARG A 19 10.97 3.56 -20.68
N GLY A 20 11.13 4.85 -21.01
CA GLY A 20 10.60 5.95 -20.21
C GLY A 20 9.09 5.83 -20.01
N MET A 21 8.33 5.69 -21.11
CA MET A 21 6.88 5.51 -21.06
C MET A 21 6.45 4.32 -20.18
N ILE A 22 7.15 3.19 -20.28
CA ILE A 22 6.86 1.99 -19.47
C ILE A 22 7.16 2.25 -17.99
N THR A 23 8.31 2.87 -17.68
CA THR A 23 8.70 3.18 -16.31
C THR A 23 7.71 4.15 -15.67
N ASP A 24 7.33 5.21 -16.38
CA ASP A 24 6.37 6.20 -15.90
C ASP A 24 5.00 5.57 -15.58
N ALA A 25 4.50 4.70 -16.49
CA ALA A 25 3.25 3.99 -16.27
C ALA A 25 3.31 3.05 -15.04
N ARG A 26 4.43 2.35 -14.85
CA ARG A 26 4.65 1.48 -13.68
C ARG A 26 4.72 2.28 -12.39
N GLU A 27 5.38 3.43 -12.40
CA GLU A 27 5.47 4.30 -11.24
C GLU A 27 4.10 4.85 -10.86
N GLN A 28 3.33 5.33 -11.84
CA GLN A 28 1.98 5.83 -11.60
C GLN A 28 1.05 4.76 -11.01
N LEU A 29 1.14 3.52 -11.50
CA LEU A 29 0.40 2.39 -10.95
C LEU A 29 0.83 2.10 -9.50
N ALA A 30 2.14 2.06 -9.24
CA ALA A 30 2.67 1.83 -7.90
C ALA A 30 2.22 2.93 -6.92
N GLN A 31 2.29 4.20 -7.31
CA GLN A 31 1.82 5.32 -6.49
C GLN A 31 0.32 5.19 -6.17
N THR A 32 -0.50 4.85 -7.17
CA THR A 32 -1.95 4.67 -7.00
C THR A 32 -2.26 3.50 -6.07
N ALA A 33 -1.60 2.36 -6.27
CA ALA A 33 -1.76 1.17 -5.43
C ALA A 33 -1.31 1.44 -3.98
N ASN A 34 -0.15 2.07 -3.79
CA ASN A 34 0.37 2.42 -2.47
C ASN A 34 -0.56 3.38 -1.71
N ALA A 35 -1.13 4.37 -2.41
CA ALA A 35 -2.11 5.27 -1.81
C ALA A 35 -3.39 4.52 -1.40
N ALA A 36 -3.88 3.61 -2.24
CA ALA A 36 -5.05 2.80 -1.92
C ALA A 36 -4.81 1.87 -0.72
N LEU A 37 -3.66 1.18 -0.68
CA LEU A 37 -3.29 0.28 0.41
C LEU A 37 -3.08 1.02 1.72
N THR A 38 -2.41 2.17 1.70
CA THR A 38 -2.23 3.03 2.88
C THR A 38 -3.58 3.40 3.50
N MET A 39 -4.54 3.80 2.65
CA MET A 39 -5.89 4.13 3.09
C MET A 39 -6.65 2.91 3.63
N LEU A 40 -6.54 1.76 2.98
CA LEU A 40 -7.15 0.51 3.42
C LEU A 40 -6.64 0.12 4.81
N TYR A 41 -5.32 0.05 4.99
CA TYR A 41 -4.68 -0.36 6.23
C TYR A 41 -5.01 0.59 7.38
N TRP A 42 -5.04 1.90 7.14
CA TRP A 42 -5.48 2.86 8.14
C TRP A 42 -6.95 2.64 8.54
N ASN A 43 -7.85 2.44 7.56
CA ASN A 43 -9.27 2.23 7.85
C ASN A 43 -9.51 0.93 8.63
N LEU A 44 -8.83 -0.15 8.27
CA LEU A 44 -8.90 -1.44 8.96
C LEU A 44 -8.43 -1.31 10.41
N GLY A 45 -7.25 -0.72 10.61
CA GLY A 45 -6.71 -0.44 11.94
C GLY A 45 -7.65 0.40 12.79
N SER A 46 -8.19 1.48 12.22
CA SER A 46 -9.11 2.38 12.91
C SER A 46 -10.42 1.68 13.30
N ARG A 47 -10.94 0.78 12.45
CA ARG A 47 -12.15 -0.01 12.74
C ARG A 47 -11.90 -1.04 13.83
N LEU A 48 -10.76 -1.74 13.79
CA LEU A 48 -10.38 -2.72 14.80
C LEU A 48 -10.10 -2.06 16.15
N HIS A 49 -9.37 -0.95 16.16
CA HIS A 49 -9.09 -0.18 17.37
C HIS A 49 -10.38 0.24 18.09
N ARG A 50 -11.40 0.70 17.35
CA ARG A 50 -12.72 1.00 17.93
C ARG A 50 -13.43 -0.22 18.52
N GLU A 51 -13.27 -1.40 17.91
CA GLU A 51 -13.87 -2.65 18.41
C GLU A 51 -13.25 -3.04 19.75
N ILE A 52 -11.91 -3.06 19.82
CA ILE A 52 -11.20 -3.58 20.99
C ILE A 52 -11.18 -2.61 22.18
N LEU A 53 -11.41 -1.30 21.94
CA LEU A 53 -11.60 -0.31 23.00
C LEU A 53 -12.99 -0.36 23.64
N GLY A 54 -14.00 -0.89 22.94
CA GLY A 54 -15.39 -0.94 23.41
C GLY A 54 -15.59 -1.90 24.59
N GLU A 55 -14.76 -2.94 24.68
CA GLU A 55 -14.80 -3.92 25.75
C GLU A 55 -13.59 -3.76 26.66
N LYS A 56 -13.81 -3.46 27.94
CA LYS A 56 -12.83 -3.02 28.96
C LYS A 56 -11.72 -4.03 29.32
N ARG A 57 -11.37 -5.00 28.44
CA ARG A 57 -10.40 -6.07 28.72
C ARG A 57 -9.44 -6.25 27.55
N ALA A 58 -8.14 -6.13 27.83
CA ALA A 58 -7.08 -6.38 26.87
C ALA A 58 -7.15 -7.79 26.25
N GLU A 59 -7.58 -8.79 27.03
CA GLU A 59 -7.70 -10.18 26.57
C GLU A 59 -8.74 -10.36 25.45
N TYR A 60 -9.84 -9.60 25.50
CA TYR A 60 -10.88 -9.65 24.46
C TYR A 60 -10.36 -9.12 23.13
N GLY A 61 -9.64 -7.98 23.16
CA GLY A 61 -9.02 -7.41 21.97
C GLY A 61 -8.10 -8.39 21.27
N THR A 62 -7.28 -9.11 22.04
CA THR A 62 -6.40 -10.16 21.51
C THR A 62 -7.16 -11.28 20.83
N GLN A 63 -8.24 -11.78 21.44
CA GLN A 63 -9.04 -12.86 20.85
C GLN A 63 -9.70 -12.44 19.54
N ILE A 64 -10.22 -11.20 19.45
CA ILE A 64 -10.80 -10.67 18.22
C ILE A 64 -9.77 -10.56 17.11
N VAL A 65 -8.62 -9.91 17.37
CA VAL A 65 -7.61 -9.69 16.32
C VAL A 65 -7.06 -11.03 15.82
N ALA A 66 -6.88 -12.01 16.72
CA ALA A 66 -6.48 -13.36 16.35
C ALA A 66 -7.52 -14.07 15.47
N ALA A 67 -8.80 -14.03 15.85
CA ALA A 67 -9.87 -14.66 15.10
C ALA A 67 -10.04 -14.04 13.70
N VAL A 68 -10.06 -12.71 13.63
CA VAL A 68 -10.20 -11.96 12.37
C VAL A 68 -8.98 -12.16 11.48
N GLY A 69 -7.77 -12.08 12.05
CA GLY A 69 -6.52 -12.29 11.31
C GLY A 69 -6.43 -13.68 10.70
N ARG A 70 -6.84 -14.73 11.42
CA ARG A 70 -6.90 -16.10 10.86
C ARG A 70 -7.85 -16.20 9.68
N GLN A 71 -9.05 -15.62 9.77
CA GLN A 71 -10.02 -15.68 8.67
C GLN A 71 -9.57 -14.86 7.46
N LEU A 72 -9.15 -13.61 7.68
CA LEU A 72 -8.72 -12.74 6.59
C LEU A 72 -7.47 -13.29 5.90
N SER A 73 -6.51 -13.83 6.64
CA SER A 73 -5.33 -14.43 6.03
C SER A 73 -5.64 -15.70 5.23
N GLY A 74 -6.64 -16.48 5.65
CA GLY A 74 -7.14 -17.61 4.87
C GLY A 74 -7.76 -17.20 3.53
N TRP A 75 -8.44 -16.04 3.47
CA TRP A 75 -9.09 -15.56 2.24
C TRP A 75 -8.19 -14.72 1.35
N LEU A 76 -7.34 -13.88 1.94
CA LEU A 76 -6.62 -12.79 1.26
C LEU A 76 -5.10 -12.92 1.37
N GLY A 77 -4.60 -13.92 2.09
CA GLY A 77 -3.16 -14.17 2.29
C GLY A 77 -2.54 -13.44 3.47
N SER A 78 -1.24 -13.66 3.66
CA SER A 78 -0.49 -13.27 4.87
C SER A 78 -0.45 -11.76 5.14
N ALA A 79 -0.74 -10.91 4.15
CA ALA A 79 -0.85 -9.46 4.33
C ALA A 79 -1.92 -9.06 5.36
N PHE A 80 -2.88 -9.95 5.66
CA PHE A 80 -3.95 -9.75 6.62
C PHE A 80 -3.86 -10.71 7.83
N SER A 81 -2.66 -11.19 8.16
CA SER A 81 -2.40 -11.96 9.38
C SER A 81 -2.70 -11.15 10.65
N GLU A 82 -2.87 -11.86 11.78
CA GLU A 82 -3.06 -11.24 13.10
C GLU A 82 -1.99 -10.17 13.40
N GLU A 83 -0.72 -10.48 13.16
CA GLU A 83 0.39 -9.54 13.38
C GLU A 83 0.28 -8.30 12.50
N ASN A 84 -0.15 -8.46 11.25
CA ASN A 84 -0.36 -7.33 10.35
C ASN A 84 -1.56 -6.49 10.76
N LEU A 85 -2.63 -7.10 11.28
CA LEU A 85 -3.76 -6.35 11.83
C LEU A 85 -3.35 -5.52 13.06
N TRP A 86 -2.49 -6.05 13.93
CA TRP A 86 -1.92 -5.26 15.04
C TRP A 86 -1.09 -4.07 14.55
N ARG A 87 -0.28 -4.25 13.50
CA ARG A 87 0.45 -3.14 12.87
C ARG A 87 -0.50 -2.11 12.27
N MET A 88 -1.61 -2.53 11.66
CA MET A 88 -2.64 -1.62 11.14
C MET A 88 -3.31 -0.83 12.27
N ILE A 89 -3.60 -1.47 13.41
CA ILE A 89 -4.14 -0.81 14.61
C ILE A 89 -3.17 0.26 15.11
N GLN A 90 -1.90 -0.09 15.32
CA GLN A 90 -0.85 0.85 15.73
C GLN A 90 -0.68 2.00 14.74
N PHE A 91 -0.76 1.71 13.44
CA PHE A 91 -0.75 2.73 12.40
C PHE A 91 -1.93 3.70 12.52
N ALA A 92 -3.14 3.20 12.77
CA ALA A 92 -4.31 4.06 12.94
C ALA A 92 -4.25 4.89 14.23
N GLU A 93 -3.68 4.33 15.32
CA GLU A 93 -3.46 5.04 16.59
C GLU A 93 -2.44 6.17 16.45
N ALA A 94 -1.31 5.90 15.78
CA ALA A 94 -0.25 6.88 15.57
C ALA A 94 -0.69 8.06 14.68
N PHE A 95 -1.66 7.84 13.79
CA PHE A 95 -2.18 8.84 12.87
C PHE A 95 -3.67 9.07 13.11
N SER A 96 -4.00 9.91 14.10
CA SER A 96 -5.38 10.15 14.54
C SER A 96 -6.30 10.76 13.46
N SER A 97 -5.73 11.33 12.40
CA SER A 97 -6.45 11.79 11.21
C SER A 97 -6.22 10.85 10.02
N LYS A 98 -7.31 10.51 9.30
CA LYS A 98 -7.26 9.74 8.05
C LYS A 98 -6.21 10.33 7.09
N PRO A 99 -5.28 9.52 6.54
CA PRO A 99 -4.29 10.02 5.60
C PRO A 99 -4.99 10.74 4.46
N ARG A 100 -4.54 11.95 4.13
CA ARG A 100 -5.04 12.65 2.95
C ARG A 100 -4.49 11.94 1.73
N ARG A 101 -5.35 11.68 0.73
CA ARG A 101 -4.86 11.31 -0.60
C ARG A 101 -3.91 12.42 -1.04
N LEU A 102 -2.64 12.07 -1.26
CA LEU A 102 -1.70 12.93 -1.96
C LEU A 102 -2.14 12.94 -3.43
N THR A 103 -3.23 13.65 -3.73
CA THR A 103 -3.55 14.04 -5.10
C THR A 103 -2.54 15.12 -5.44
N ARG A 104 -1.45 14.74 -6.11
CA ARG A 104 -0.55 15.73 -6.71
C ARG A 104 -1.38 16.47 -7.78
N ARG A 105 -1.51 17.78 -7.62
CA ARG A 105 -1.97 18.68 -8.68
C ARG A 105 -0.96 18.70 -9.82
#